data_AF-A0A2E1M0U8-F1
#
_entry.id   AF-A0A2E1M0U8-F1
#
_cell.length_a   1.000
_cell.length_b   1.000
_cell.length_c   1.000
_cell.angle_alpha   90.00
_cell.angle_beta   90.00
_cell.angle_gamma   90.00
#
_symmetry.space_group_name_H-M   'P 1'
#
loop_
_entity.id
_entity.type
_entity.pdbx_description
1 polymer ?
#
loop_
_entity_poly.entity_id
_entity_poly.type
_entity_poly.pdbx_seq_one_letter_code
_entity_poly.pdbx_strand_id
1 'polypeptide(L)'
;MAANHLSRRDFLVNTASLAKGSLLVLSAPAILTACREASESARNEAAFTAFSNEEAVELTAIAARIIPSDDTPGATEAGVIYFLDNIFGEPQREPQLVMLRDGLRELGLQVATETGTAHFHELTEAQQDKLLAQNEKTPFFATMRYLTIAGTFSLPEYGGNQNKIGYQIIGFEDRGAWAAPYGYYDADYMEKGE
;
A
#
# COMPACT_ATOMS: atom_id res chain seq x y z
N MET A 1 -31.17 -1.16 18.55
CA MET A 1 -30.10 -1.71 17.68
C MET A 1 -28.85 -1.82 18.55
N ALA A 2 -28.33 -3.03 18.76
CA ALA A 2 -27.15 -3.22 19.59
C ALA A 2 -25.90 -2.71 18.84
N ALA A 3 -25.14 -1.82 19.45
CA ALA A 3 -23.85 -1.39 18.92
C ALA A 3 -22.89 -2.59 18.93
N ASN A 4 -22.42 -3.00 17.76
CA ASN A 4 -21.48 -4.10 17.62
C ASN A 4 -20.10 -3.60 18.08
N HIS A 5 -19.81 -3.73 19.38
CA HIS A 5 -18.54 -3.33 19.95
C HIS A 5 -17.44 -4.31 19.52
N LEU A 6 -16.67 -3.95 18.49
CA LEU A 6 -15.42 -4.63 18.14
C LEU A 6 -14.45 -4.50 19.30
N SER A 7 -14.04 -5.61 19.91
CA SER A 7 -13.00 -5.59 20.94
C SER A 7 -11.63 -5.30 20.30
N ARG A 8 -10.67 -4.77 21.07
CA ARG A 8 -9.29 -4.54 20.58
C ARG A 8 -8.65 -5.83 20.06
N ARG A 9 -8.99 -6.98 20.65
CA ARG A 9 -8.52 -8.30 20.19
C ARG A 9 -9.16 -8.67 18.86
N ASP A 10 -10.47 -8.46 18.71
CA ASP A 10 -11.16 -8.71 17.44
C ASP A 10 -10.65 -7.77 16.34
N PHE A 11 -10.37 -6.51 16.68
CA PHE A 11 -9.71 -5.58 15.79
C PHE A 11 -8.33 -6.09 15.36
N LEU A 12 -7.47 -6.51 16.30
CA LEU A 12 -6.12 -7.01 15.98
C LEU A 12 -6.15 -8.28 15.12
N VAL A 13 -7.04 -9.22 15.45
CA VAL A 13 -7.25 -10.45 14.67
C VAL A 13 -7.81 -10.13 13.29
N ASN A 14 -8.70 -9.15 13.18
CA ASN A 14 -9.25 -8.71 11.89
C ASN A 14 -8.24 -7.87 11.09
N THR A 15 -7.34 -7.10 11.71
CA THR A 15 -6.23 -6.45 10.99
C THR A 15 -5.23 -7.48 10.46
N ALA A 16 -5.00 -8.59 11.19
CA ALA A 16 -4.22 -9.71 10.66
C ALA A 16 -4.92 -10.41 9.48
N SER A 17 -6.25 -10.29 9.36
CA SER A 17 -7.00 -10.83 8.22
C SER A 17 -6.79 -10.07 6.91
N LEU A 18 -6.22 -8.85 6.94
CA LEU A 18 -5.88 -8.09 5.72
C LEU A 18 -4.78 -8.76 4.90
N ALA A 19 -3.89 -9.53 5.53
CA ALA A 19 -2.87 -10.34 4.84
C ALA A 19 -3.37 -11.74 4.46
N LYS A 20 -4.62 -12.11 4.83
CA LYS A 20 -5.13 -13.46 4.63
C LYS A 20 -5.34 -13.71 3.14
N GLY A 21 -4.54 -14.61 2.57
CA GLY A 21 -4.53 -14.90 1.13
C GLY A 21 -3.58 -14.04 0.31
N SER A 22 -2.88 -13.07 0.93
CA SER A 22 -1.75 -12.41 0.28
C SER A 22 -0.55 -13.37 0.19
N LEU A 23 0.23 -13.23 -0.87
CA LEU A 23 1.47 -13.97 -1.10
C LEU A 23 2.61 -13.47 -0.19
N LEU A 24 2.43 -12.30 0.43
CA LEU A 24 3.40 -11.65 1.30
C LEU A 24 2.82 -11.34 2.67
N VAL A 25 3.62 -11.59 3.71
CA VAL A 25 3.34 -11.16 5.08
C VAL A 25 4.45 -10.21 5.52
N LEU A 26 4.13 -8.93 5.72
CA LEU A 26 5.11 -7.94 6.19
C LEU A 26 5.33 -8.11 7.70
N SER A 27 6.45 -8.72 8.08
CA SER A 27 6.91 -8.78 9.48
C SER A 27 7.72 -7.53 9.84
N ALA A 28 7.72 -7.13 11.12
CA ALA A 28 8.42 -5.92 11.57
C ALA A 28 9.92 -5.83 11.17
N PRO A 29 10.71 -6.93 11.20
CA PRO A 29 12.10 -6.89 10.71
C PRO A 29 12.19 -6.71 9.19
N ALA A 30 11.30 -7.36 8.44
CA ALA A 30 11.23 -7.27 6.98
C ALA A 30 10.81 -5.87 6.51
N ILE A 31 9.94 -5.22 7.30
CA ILE A 31 9.57 -3.82 7.14
C ILE A 31 10.82 -2.94 7.34
N LEU A 32 11.55 -3.07 8.46
CA LEU A 32 12.71 -2.23 8.78
C LEU A 32 13.85 -2.31 7.74
N THR A 33 14.11 -3.50 7.15
CA THR A 33 15.11 -3.64 6.09
C THR A 33 14.70 -2.89 4.83
N ALA A 34 13.46 -3.08 4.37
CA ALA A 34 12.91 -2.40 3.19
C ALA A 34 13.02 -0.88 3.27
N CYS A 35 12.99 -0.30 4.47
CA CYS A 35 12.93 1.16 4.66
C CYS A 35 14.27 1.84 4.69
N ARG A 36 15.33 1.12 5.06
CA ARG A 36 16.69 1.61 4.83
C ARG A 36 16.95 1.72 3.34
N GLU A 37 16.63 0.68 2.59
CA GLU A 37 16.86 0.61 1.13
C GLU A 37 15.97 1.61 0.37
N ALA A 38 14.69 1.73 0.75
CA ALA A 38 13.76 2.68 0.15
C ALA A 38 14.14 4.16 0.34
N SER A 39 14.68 4.53 1.52
CA SER A 39 15.11 5.91 1.80
C SER A 39 16.28 6.37 0.92
N GLU A 40 17.11 5.44 0.46
CA GLU A 40 18.23 5.71 -0.45
C GLU A 40 17.74 5.81 -1.90
N SER A 41 16.82 4.95 -2.33
CA SER A 41 16.24 4.96 -3.69
C SER A 41 15.38 6.20 -3.97
N ALA A 42 14.60 6.65 -2.98
CA ALA A 42 13.72 7.83 -3.10
C ALA A 42 14.49 9.15 -3.37
N ARG A 43 15.79 9.21 -3.06
CA ARG A 43 16.62 10.41 -3.27
C ARG A 43 17.15 10.57 -4.70
N ASN A 44 17.08 9.54 -5.55
CA ASN A 44 17.86 9.51 -6.80
C ASN A 44 17.03 9.41 -8.08
N GLU A 45 15.71 9.57 -8.06
CA GLU A 45 14.84 9.24 -9.22
C GLU A 45 15.26 7.88 -9.82
N ALA A 46 15.65 6.95 -8.95
CA ALA A 46 16.34 5.74 -9.35
C ALA A 46 15.38 4.90 -10.20
N ALA A 47 15.90 4.35 -11.30
CA ALA A 47 15.19 3.33 -12.06
C ALA A 47 14.68 2.22 -11.13
N PHE A 48 13.51 1.68 -11.45
CA PHE A 48 12.95 0.55 -10.72
C PHE A 48 13.96 -0.57 -10.57
N THR A 49 14.07 -1.10 -9.36
CA THR A 49 15.04 -2.12 -8.98
C THR A 49 14.52 -3.53 -9.24
N ALA A 50 13.23 -3.76 -8.97
CA ALA A 50 12.58 -5.05 -9.14
C ALA A 50 11.72 -5.10 -10.41
N PHE A 51 11.03 -4.01 -10.73
CA PHE A 51 10.09 -3.94 -11.84
C PHE A 51 10.70 -3.36 -13.10
N SER A 52 10.17 -3.79 -14.25
CA SER A 52 10.32 -3.05 -15.50
C SER A 52 9.39 -1.84 -15.53
N ASN A 53 9.66 -0.89 -16.44
CA ASN A 53 8.78 0.26 -16.63
C ASN A 53 7.35 -0.15 -17.04
N GLU A 54 7.20 -1.20 -17.84
CA GLU A 54 5.90 -1.70 -18.29
C GLU A 54 5.11 -2.32 -17.12
N GLU A 55 5.77 -3.16 -16.32
CA GLU A 55 5.18 -3.71 -15.08
C GLU A 55 4.76 -2.59 -14.12
N ALA A 56 5.60 -1.57 -13.96
CA ALA A 56 5.31 -0.45 -13.08
C ALA A 56 4.07 0.35 -13.51
N VAL A 57 3.86 0.58 -14.81
CA VAL A 57 2.67 1.27 -15.34
C VAL A 57 1.40 0.46 -15.06
N GLU A 58 1.42 -0.85 -15.31
CA GLU A 58 0.27 -1.72 -15.06
C GLU A 58 -0.08 -1.81 -13.57
N LEU A 59 0.93 -2.03 -12.71
CA LEU A 59 0.75 -2.12 -11.26
C LEU A 59 0.29 -0.77 -10.67
N THR A 60 0.74 0.35 -11.23
CA THR A 60 0.28 1.69 -10.84
C THR A 60 -1.20 1.88 -11.18
N ALA A 61 -1.64 1.47 -12.38
CA ALA A 61 -3.04 1.54 -12.76
C ALA A 61 -3.93 0.70 -11.83
N ILE A 62 -3.49 -0.51 -11.45
CA ILE A 62 -4.21 -1.35 -10.49
C ILE A 62 -4.28 -0.67 -9.11
N ALA A 63 -3.17 -0.12 -8.61
CA ALA A 63 -3.13 0.58 -7.32
C ALA A 63 -4.05 1.81 -7.31
N ALA A 64 -4.11 2.56 -8.40
CA ALA A 64 -5.00 3.71 -8.59
C ALA A 64 -6.49 3.34 -8.58
N ARG A 65 -6.85 2.07 -8.79
CA ARG A 65 -8.24 1.61 -8.60
C ARG A 65 -8.53 1.14 -7.17
N ILE A 66 -7.51 0.83 -6.38
CA ILE A 66 -7.66 0.43 -4.97
C ILE A 66 -7.79 1.65 -4.05
N ILE A 67 -6.96 2.68 -4.26
CA ILE A 67 -7.08 3.99 -3.61
C ILE A 67 -7.02 5.05 -4.72
N PRO A 68 -8.18 5.48 -5.24
CA PRO A 68 -8.26 6.42 -6.35
C PRO A 68 -7.93 7.85 -5.94
N SER A 69 -7.52 8.65 -6.92
CA SER A 69 -7.36 10.09 -6.79
C SER A 69 -8.71 10.76 -7.10
N ASP A 70 -9.41 11.20 -6.06
CA ASP A 70 -10.72 11.85 -6.15
C ASP A 70 -10.65 13.30 -5.61
N ASP A 71 -11.48 13.66 -4.63
CA ASP A 71 -11.33 14.91 -3.88
C ASP A 71 -10.01 14.93 -3.08
N THR A 72 -9.38 13.77 -2.87
CA THR A 72 -8.08 13.61 -2.22
C THR A 72 -7.06 12.91 -3.12
N PRO A 73 -5.74 13.14 -2.93
CA PRO A 73 -4.70 12.39 -3.64
C PRO A 73 -4.77 10.90 -3.32
N GLY A 74 -4.47 10.05 -4.29
CA GLY A 74 -4.61 8.60 -4.21
C GLY A 74 -3.29 7.83 -4.13
N ALA A 75 -3.33 6.54 -4.48
CA ALA A 75 -2.17 5.65 -4.48
C ALA A 75 -1.03 6.14 -5.40
N THR A 76 -1.38 6.75 -6.53
CA THR A 76 -0.41 7.29 -7.50
C THR A 76 0.39 8.42 -6.87
N GLU A 77 -0.26 9.44 -6.31
CA GLU A 77 0.42 10.57 -5.68
C GLU A 77 1.15 10.16 -4.40
N ALA A 78 0.64 9.16 -3.68
CA ALA A 78 1.32 8.59 -2.52
C ALA A 78 2.60 7.82 -2.89
N GLY A 79 2.89 7.61 -4.18
CA GLY A 79 4.10 6.91 -4.63
C GLY A 79 4.10 5.43 -4.30
N VAL A 80 2.92 4.80 -4.22
CA VAL A 80 2.77 3.39 -3.83
C VAL A 80 3.62 2.45 -4.69
N ILE A 81 3.80 2.73 -5.98
CA ILE A 81 4.58 1.86 -6.86
C ILE A 81 6.05 1.73 -6.42
N TYR A 82 6.64 2.79 -5.88
CA TYR A 82 8.01 2.77 -5.36
C TYR A 82 8.10 1.95 -4.07
N PHE A 83 7.09 2.01 -3.21
CA PHE A 83 6.99 1.12 -2.05
C PHE A 83 6.94 -0.36 -2.49
N LEU A 84 6.12 -0.70 -3.48
CA LEU A 84 6.07 -2.06 -4.02
C LEU A 84 7.45 -2.47 -4.57
N ASP A 85 8.09 -1.63 -5.38
CA ASP A 85 9.40 -1.93 -5.99
C ASP A 85 10.46 -2.21 -4.92
N ASN A 86 10.55 -1.37 -3.88
CA ASN A 86 11.47 -1.58 -2.77
C ASN A 86 11.16 -2.89 -2.01
N ILE A 87 9.87 -3.21 -1.80
CA ILE A 87 9.49 -4.46 -1.17
C ILE A 87 9.94 -5.65 -2.03
N PHE A 88 9.75 -5.62 -3.34
CA PHE A 88 10.12 -6.75 -4.19
C PHE A 88 11.60 -6.77 -4.61
N GLY A 89 12.34 -5.69 -4.37
CA GLY A 89 13.79 -5.61 -4.61
C GLY A 89 14.62 -6.44 -3.64
N GLU A 90 14.06 -6.83 -2.49
CA GLU A 90 14.75 -7.69 -1.53
C GLU A 90 14.96 -9.11 -2.10
N PRO A 91 16.20 -9.64 -2.13
CA PRO A 91 16.49 -10.95 -2.73
C PRO A 91 15.69 -12.11 -2.12
N GLN A 92 15.27 -12.01 -0.86
CA GLN A 92 14.48 -13.06 -0.21
C GLN A 92 13.02 -13.12 -0.69
N ARG A 93 12.56 -12.11 -1.44
CA ARG A 93 11.18 -12.01 -1.94
C ARG A 93 11.04 -12.40 -3.42
N GLU A 94 12.10 -12.93 -4.03
CA GLU A 94 12.08 -13.44 -5.40
C GLU A 94 10.90 -14.42 -5.66
N PRO A 95 10.58 -15.40 -4.78
CA PRO A 95 9.43 -16.28 -5.01
C PRO A 95 8.09 -15.54 -5.10
N GLN A 96 7.91 -14.49 -4.29
CA GLN A 96 6.69 -13.69 -4.30
C GLN A 96 6.65 -12.73 -5.48
N LEU A 97 7.80 -12.23 -5.93
CA LEU A 97 7.91 -11.44 -7.16
C LEU A 97 7.47 -12.27 -8.38
N VAL A 98 7.89 -13.54 -8.46
CA VAL A 98 7.44 -14.46 -9.51
C VAL A 98 5.92 -14.64 -9.48
N MET A 99 5.34 -14.86 -8.29
CA MET A 99 3.89 -15.03 -8.17
C MET A 99 3.10 -13.74 -8.50
N LEU A 100 3.64 -12.57 -8.17
CA LEU A 100 3.07 -11.28 -8.58
C LEU A 100 3.06 -11.15 -10.11
N ARG A 101 4.18 -11.46 -10.76
CA ARG A 101 4.33 -11.43 -12.22
C ARG A 101 3.40 -12.41 -12.91
N ASP A 102 3.22 -13.61 -12.35
CA ASP A 102 2.26 -14.58 -12.87
C ASP A 102 0.83 -14.06 -12.80
N GLY A 103 0.43 -13.45 -11.68
CA GLY A 103 -0.88 -12.81 -11.56
C GLY A 103 -1.09 -11.64 -12.51
N LEU A 104 -0.06 -10.80 -12.72
CA LEU A 104 -0.10 -9.70 -13.67
C LEU A 104 -0.26 -10.22 -15.11
N ARG A 105 0.47 -11.26 -15.48
CA ARG A 105 0.36 -11.93 -16.78
C ARG A 105 -1.03 -12.54 -16.99
N GLU A 106 -1.59 -13.19 -15.97
CA GLU A 106 -2.95 -13.75 -16.02
C GLU A 106 -4.01 -12.66 -16.23
N LEU A 107 -3.89 -11.53 -15.52
CA LEU A 107 -4.74 -10.36 -15.75
C LEU A 107 -4.60 -9.83 -17.19
N GLY A 108 -3.38 -9.70 -17.70
CA GLY A 108 -3.14 -9.26 -19.08
C GLY A 108 -3.79 -10.19 -20.13
N LEU A 109 -3.72 -11.50 -19.94
CA LEU A 109 -4.42 -12.46 -20.81
C LEU A 109 -5.95 -12.29 -20.75
N GLN A 110 -6.50 -12.03 -19.56
CA GLN A 110 -7.93 -11.77 -19.40
C GLN A 110 -8.35 -10.46 -20.07
N VAL A 111 -7.57 -9.39 -19.93
CA VAL A 111 -7.78 -8.10 -20.62
C VAL A 111 -7.87 -8.31 -22.13
N ALA A 112 -6.87 -8.99 -22.71
CA ALA A 112 -6.85 -9.27 -24.15
C ALA A 112 -8.06 -10.08 -24.60
N THR A 113 -8.49 -11.05 -23.78
CA THR A 113 -9.63 -11.93 -24.10
C THR A 113 -10.98 -11.21 -24.00
N GLU A 114 -11.20 -10.39 -22.96
CA GLU A 114 -12.51 -9.77 -22.70
C GLU A 114 -12.71 -8.43 -23.41
N THR A 115 -11.63 -7.72 -23.72
CA THR A 115 -11.70 -6.34 -24.23
C THR A 115 -11.08 -6.17 -25.61
N GLY A 116 -10.16 -7.05 -26.01
CA GLY A 116 -9.37 -6.92 -27.23
C GLY A 116 -8.22 -5.90 -27.12
N THR A 117 -8.03 -5.27 -25.96
CA THR A 117 -6.93 -4.35 -25.68
C THR A 117 -5.69 -5.12 -25.20
N ALA A 118 -4.49 -4.56 -25.40
CA ALA A 118 -3.24 -5.22 -25.01
C ALA A 118 -2.96 -5.10 -23.51
N HIS A 119 -3.26 -3.94 -22.93
CA HIS A 119 -2.82 -3.56 -21.58
C HIS A 119 -3.98 -3.17 -20.67
N PHE A 120 -3.85 -3.45 -19.37
CA PHE A 120 -4.90 -3.12 -18.39
C PHE A 120 -5.00 -1.60 -18.18
N HIS A 121 -3.86 -0.91 -18.14
CA HIS A 121 -3.81 0.54 -17.96
C HIS A 121 -4.45 1.35 -19.11
N GLU A 122 -4.70 0.74 -20.27
CA GLU A 122 -5.35 1.39 -21.43
C GLU A 122 -6.88 1.34 -21.35
N LEU A 123 -7.43 0.53 -20.44
CA LEU A 123 -8.88 0.39 -20.26
C LEU A 123 -9.49 1.62 -19.60
N THR A 124 -10.79 1.83 -19.85
CA THR A 124 -11.55 2.81 -19.06
C THR A 124 -11.63 2.36 -17.59
N GLU A 125 -11.75 3.32 -16.66
CA GLU A 125 -11.84 3.00 -15.23
C GLU A 125 -12.96 1.99 -14.91
N ALA A 126 -14.12 2.12 -15.55
CA ALA A 126 -15.22 1.18 -15.35
C ALA A 126 -14.89 -0.25 -15.81
N GLN A 127 -14.08 -0.41 -16.86
CA GLN A 127 -13.61 -1.72 -17.31
C GLN A 127 -12.53 -2.27 -16.38
N GLN A 128 -11.63 -1.41 -15.91
CA GLN A 128 -10.63 -1.77 -14.90
C GLN A 128 -11.30 -2.30 -13.63
N ASP A 129 -12.27 -1.56 -13.09
CA ASP A 129 -13.02 -1.94 -11.89
C ASP A 129 -13.75 -3.28 -12.08
N LYS A 130 -14.37 -3.49 -13.24
CA LYS A 130 -15.06 -4.74 -13.56
C LYS A 130 -14.10 -5.94 -13.54
N LEU A 131 -12.94 -5.82 -14.19
CA LEU A 131 -11.95 -6.89 -14.24
C LEU A 131 -11.34 -7.15 -12.85
N LEU A 132 -11.04 -6.09 -12.09
CA LEU A 132 -10.53 -6.24 -10.72
C LEU A 132 -11.55 -6.89 -9.80
N ALA A 133 -12.85 -6.57 -9.93
CA ALA A 133 -13.91 -7.21 -9.17
C ALA A 133 -14.03 -8.71 -9.48
N GLN A 134 -13.85 -9.13 -10.74
CA GLN A 134 -13.82 -10.55 -11.11
C GLN A 134 -12.62 -11.29 -10.48
N ASN A 135 -11.52 -10.57 -10.23
CA ASN A 135 -10.28 -11.11 -9.65
C ASN A 135 -10.15 -10.89 -8.14
N GLU A 136 -11.20 -10.39 -7.46
CA GLU A 136 -11.12 -9.95 -6.06
C GLU A 136 -10.68 -11.06 -5.08
N LYS A 137 -10.89 -12.33 -5.46
CA LYS A 137 -10.58 -13.52 -4.65
C LYS A 137 -9.22 -14.13 -4.97
N THR A 138 -8.50 -13.57 -5.93
CA THR A 138 -7.18 -14.08 -6.32
C THR A 138 -6.11 -13.65 -5.30
N PRO A 139 -5.08 -14.47 -5.08
CA PRO A 139 -3.92 -14.05 -4.26
C PRO A 139 -3.21 -12.82 -4.82
N PHE A 140 -3.23 -12.64 -6.14
CA PHE A 140 -2.69 -11.47 -6.83
C PHE A 140 -3.41 -10.19 -6.38
N PHE A 141 -4.75 -10.13 -6.53
CA PHE A 141 -5.51 -8.96 -6.12
C PHE A 141 -5.41 -8.71 -4.62
N ALA A 142 -5.47 -9.76 -3.80
CA ALA A 142 -5.29 -9.64 -2.35
C ALA A 142 -3.93 -9.01 -2.00
N THR A 143 -2.86 -9.38 -2.70
CA THR A 143 -1.52 -8.82 -2.53
C THR A 143 -1.44 -7.37 -2.98
N MET A 144 -1.99 -7.04 -4.15
CA MET A 144 -2.04 -5.66 -4.63
C MET A 144 -2.82 -4.75 -3.67
N ARG A 145 -3.98 -5.21 -3.20
CA ARG A 145 -4.78 -4.47 -2.22
C ARG A 145 -4.03 -4.24 -0.91
N TYR A 146 -3.43 -5.29 -0.37
CA TYR A 146 -2.67 -5.20 0.87
C TYR A 146 -1.49 -4.23 0.76
N LEU A 147 -0.67 -4.38 -0.28
CA LEU A 147 0.51 -3.53 -0.46
C LEU A 147 0.16 -2.10 -0.84
N THR A 148 -0.95 -1.85 -1.53
CA THR A 148 -1.40 -0.49 -1.83
C THR A 148 -1.80 0.25 -0.56
N ILE A 149 -2.57 -0.41 0.31
CA ILE A 149 -2.95 0.15 1.62
C ILE A 149 -1.70 0.36 2.48
N ALA A 150 -0.81 -0.63 2.57
CA ALA A 150 0.43 -0.51 3.32
C ALA A 150 1.31 0.62 2.78
N GLY A 151 1.52 0.71 1.48
CA GLY A 151 2.31 1.74 0.82
C GLY A 151 1.73 3.14 0.99
N THR A 152 0.40 3.27 1.07
CA THR A 152 -0.25 4.58 1.26
C THR A 152 -0.15 5.09 2.69
N PHE A 153 -0.25 4.20 3.69
CA PHE A 153 -0.42 4.62 5.10
C PHE A 153 0.76 4.27 6.02
N SER A 154 1.83 3.65 5.51
CA SER A 154 3.06 3.39 6.30
C SER A 154 3.98 4.62 6.34
N LEU A 155 5.12 4.53 7.06
CA LEU A 155 6.10 5.62 7.10
C LEU A 155 6.61 5.96 5.69
N PRO A 156 6.80 7.25 5.34
CA PRO A 156 7.33 7.63 4.04
C PRO A 156 8.72 7.05 3.72
N GLU A 157 9.50 6.70 4.75
CA GLU A 157 10.82 6.08 4.62
C GLU A 157 10.78 4.72 3.92
N TYR A 158 9.63 4.03 3.84
CA TYR A 158 9.47 2.80 3.05
C TYR A 158 9.31 3.07 1.53
N GLY A 159 9.28 4.33 1.10
CA GLY A 159 9.19 4.74 -0.33
C GLY A 159 7.78 5.03 -0.83
N GLY A 160 6.75 4.69 -0.04
CA GLY A 160 5.36 5.08 -0.26
C GLY A 160 4.99 6.29 0.62
N ASN A 161 3.70 6.54 0.79
CA ASN A 161 3.14 7.64 1.58
C ASN A 161 3.90 8.97 1.37
N GLN A 162 4.25 9.26 0.12
CA GLN A 162 5.06 10.42 -0.22
C GLN A 162 4.33 11.69 0.23
N ASN A 163 5.10 12.67 0.70
CA ASN A 163 4.57 13.91 1.28
C ASN A 163 3.56 13.70 2.42
N LYS A 164 3.55 12.50 3.03
CA LYS A 164 2.62 12.10 4.10
C LYS A 164 1.16 12.18 3.65
N ILE A 165 0.87 11.94 2.36
CA ILE A 165 -0.48 12.00 1.78
C ILE A 165 -1.46 11.11 2.55
N GLY A 166 -1.08 9.86 2.84
CA GLY A 166 -1.92 8.94 3.59
C GLY A 166 -2.27 9.47 4.99
N TYR A 167 -1.36 10.21 5.62
CA TYR A 167 -1.64 10.84 6.91
C TYR A 167 -2.63 12.00 6.78
N GLN A 168 -2.51 12.80 5.72
CA GLN A 168 -3.46 13.87 5.43
C GLN A 168 -4.87 13.31 5.17
N ILE A 169 -4.99 12.22 4.40
CA ILE A 169 -6.27 11.55 4.10
C ILE A 169 -6.99 11.12 5.39
N ILE A 170 -6.27 10.56 6.36
CA ILE A 170 -6.86 10.06 7.62
C ILE A 170 -6.86 11.11 8.74
N GLY A 171 -6.40 12.33 8.48
CA GLY A 171 -6.28 13.39 9.49
C GLY A 171 -5.26 13.07 10.60
N PHE A 172 -4.23 12.27 10.31
CA PHE A 172 -3.16 11.97 11.25
C PHE A 172 -2.14 13.11 11.31
N GLU A 173 -2.00 13.70 12.49
CA GLU A 173 -0.97 14.69 12.76
C GLU A 173 0.35 14.02 13.16
N ASP A 174 1.33 14.05 12.27
CA ASP A 174 2.67 13.58 12.54
C ASP A 174 3.45 14.58 13.41
N ARG A 175 3.23 14.51 14.73
CA ARG A 175 3.89 15.36 15.73
C ARG A 175 5.35 14.94 16.02
N GLY A 176 5.86 13.89 15.37
CA GLY A 176 7.24 13.41 15.46
C GLY A 176 7.60 12.83 16.83
N ALA A 177 7.79 13.69 17.83
CA ALA A 177 8.01 13.29 19.21
C ALA A 177 6.85 13.77 20.06
N TRP A 178 6.20 12.83 20.75
CA TRP A 178 5.33 13.20 21.85
C TRP A 178 6.22 13.70 22.99
N ALA A 179 6.20 15.01 23.22
CA ALA A 179 6.73 15.60 24.44
C ALA A 179 5.56 15.76 25.41
N ALA A 180 5.86 15.79 26.72
CA ALA A 180 4.85 16.15 27.70
C ALA A 180 4.23 17.50 27.32
N PRO A 181 2.90 17.66 27.46
CA PRO A 181 1.97 16.74 28.11
C PRO A 181 1.36 15.67 27.19
N TYR A 182 1.30 14.41 27.64
CA TYR A 182 0.74 13.29 26.86
C TYR A 182 -0.80 13.21 26.94
N GLY A 183 -1.42 14.14 27.66
CA GLY A 183 -2.87 14.24 27.82
C GLY A 183 -3.27 15.38 28.75
N TYR A 184 -4.57 15.48 29.04
CA TYR A 184 -5.16 16.52 29.88
C TYR A 184 -4.49 16.63 31.26
N TYR A 185 -4.21 15.49 31.91
CA TYR A 185 -3.64 15.46 33.27
C TYR A 185 -2.23 16.03 33.33
N ASP A 186 -1.39 15.71 32.35
CA ASP A 186 -0.02 16.16 32.29
C ASP A 186 0.06 17.65 31.92
N ALA A 187 -0.93 18.14 31.15
CA ALA A 187 -1.02 19.54 30.73
C ALA A 187 -1.36 20.43 31.93
N ASP A 188 -2.34 20.01 32.73
CA ASP A 188 -2.70 20.64 34.01
C ASP A 188 -1.51 20.65 34.99
N TYR A 189 -0.75 19.55 35.07
CA TYR A 189 0.45 19.47 35.91
C TYR A 189 1.54 20.45 35.47
N MET A 190 1.80 20.56 34.17
CA MET A 190 2.78 21.50 33.61
C MET A 190 2.33 22.97 33.76
N GLU A 191 1.03 23.25 33.68
CA GLU A 191 0.47 24.60 33.87
C GLU A 191 0.47 25.02 35.36
N LYS A 192 0.24 24.08 36.28
CA LYS A 192 0.17 24.34 37.74
C LYS A 192 1.54 24.29 38.43
N GLY A 193 2.54 23.64 37.83
CA GLY A 193 3.93 23.68 38.29
C GLY A 193 4.23 22.91 39.59
N GLU A 194 3.46 21.86 39.89
CA GLU A 194 3.65 20.99 41.07
C GLU A 194 4.31 19.65 40.71
#